data_AF-A0A4Y2DQI0-F1
#
_entry.id   AF-A0A4Y2DQI0-F1
#
_cell.length_a   1.000
_cell.length_b   1.000
_cell.length_c   1.000
_cell.angle_alpha   90.00
_cell.angle_beta   90.00
_cell.angle_gamma   90.00
#
_symmetry.space_group_name_H-M   'P 1'
#
loop_
_entity.id
_entity.type
_entity.pdbx_description
1 polymer ?
#
loop_
_entity_poly.entity_id
_entity_poly.type
_entity_poly.pdbx_seq_one_letter_code
_entity_poly.pdbx_strand_id
1 'polypeptide(L)'
;MAFIERQLQLAVNKIQQWSAFNGFTFSTAKTSCVHFCRKRRLHPEPEIKLDGQLINVVNEVKFLGVTFDKKLAFTPHVMKLRKKLDKALNILKVLSNTSWGASRTSLLRV
;
A
#
# COMPACT_ATOMS: atom_id res chain seq x y z
N MET A 1 -12.35 -14.03 17.25
CA MET A 1 -11.60 -14.08 15.98
C MET A 1 -12.04 -15.29 15.16
N ALA A 2 -12.02 -16.50 15.73
CA ALA A 2 -12.34 -17.75 15.05
C ALA A 2 -13.58 -17.73 14.12
N PHE A 3 -14.71 -17.14 14.53
CA PHE A 3 -15.89 -17.06 13.64
C PHE A 3 -15.63 -16.24 12.38
N ILE A 4 -15.08 -15.02 12.53
CA ILE A 4 -14.81 -14.11 11.41
C ILE A 4 -13.73 -14.71 10.51
N GLU A 5 -12.67 -15.27 11.11
CA GLU A 5 -11.60 -15.95 10.40
C GLU A 5 -12.13 -17.11 9.56
N ARG A 6 -13.01 -17.96 10.12
CA ARG A 6 -13.68 -19.03 9.38
C ARG A 6 -14.50 -18.47 8.21
N GLN A 7 -15.26 -17.40 8.40
CA GLN A 7 -16.04 -16.79 7.31
C GLN A 7 -15.14 -16.24 6.20
N LEU A 8 -14.03 -15.59 6.57
CA LEU A 8 -13.03 -15.10 5.62
C LEU A 8 -12.37 -16.25 4.85
N GLN A 9 -12.00 -17.34 5.54
CA GLN A 9 -11.43 -18.52 4.91
C GLN A 9 -12.41 -19.16 3.92
N LEU A 10 -13.70 -19.27 4.27
CA LEU A 10 -14.73 -19.76 3.35
C LEU A 10 -14.88 -18.87 2.11
N ALA A 11 -14.81 -17.55 2.28
CA ALA A 11 -14.84 -16.62 1.17
C ALA A 11 -13.61 -16.76 0.25
N VAL A 12 -12.41 -16.87 0.82
CA VAL A 12 -11.17 -17.10 0.09
C VAL A 12 -11.23 -18.42 -0.70
N ASN A 13 -11.74 -19.49 -0.08
CA ASN A 13 -11.93 -20.78 -0.75
C ASN A 13 -12.87 -20.66 -1.96
N LYS A 14 -13.99 -19.93 -1.83
CA LYS A 14 -14.92 -19.69 -2.95
C LYS A 14 -14.25 -18.90 -4.08
N ILE A 15 -13.47 -17.88 -3.75
CA ILE A 15 -12.73 -17.08 -4.73
C ILE A 15 -11.67 -17.95 -5.44
N GLN A 16 -10.98 -18.82 -4.71
CA GLN A 16 -10.02 -19.76 -5.29
C GLN A 16 -10.70 -20.76 -6.24
N GLN A 17 -11.84 -21.35 -5.84
CA GLN A 17 -12.64 -22.24 -6.69
C GLN A 17 -13.12 -21.55 -7.95
N TRP A 18 -13.65 -20.33 -7.82
CA TRP A 18 -14.09 -19.52 -8.96
C TRP A 18 -12.92 -19.22 -9.92
N SER A 19 -11.75 -18.85 -9.38
CA SER A 19 -10.56 -18.58 -10.20
C SER A 19 -10.12 -19.81 -10.99
N ALA A 20 -10.04 -20.97 -10.32
CA ALA A 20 -9.69 -22.24 -10.96
C ALA A 20 -10.70 -22.64 -12.05
N PHE A 21 -12.00 -22.47 -11.80
CA PHE A 21 -13.05 -22.73 -12.80
C PHE A 21 -12.90 -21.86 -14.05
N ASN A 22 -12.45 -20.62 -13.90
CA ASN A 22 -12.22 -19.69 -15.01
C ASN A 22 -10.81 -19.80 -15.62
N GLY A 23 -9.99 -20.78 -15.21
CA GLY A 23 -8.64 -20.97 -15.73
C GLY A 23 -7.60 -19.97 -15.21
N PHE A 24 -7.87 -19.30 -14.09
CA PHE A 24 -6.94 -18.39 -13.42
C PHE A 24 -6.33 -19.03 -12.16
N THR A 25 -5.19 -18.48 -11.72
CA THR A 25 -4.53 -18.91 -10.48
C THR A 25 -3.97 -17.69 -9.74
N PHE A 26 -4.19 -17.66 -8.42
CA PHE A 26 -3.64 -16.60 -7.58
C PHE A 26 -2.22 -16.96 -7.12
N SER A 27 -1.30 -16.01 -7.28
CA SER A 27 0.07 -16.17 -6.77
C SER A 27 0.10 -15.85 -5.27
N THR A 28 0.27 -16.86 -4.43
CA THR A 28 0.43 -16.71 -2.97
C THR A 28 1.51 -15.69 -2.60
N ALA A 29 2.64 -15.68 -3.31
CA ALA A 29 3.74 -14.73 -3.11
C ALA A 29 3.38 -13.25 -3.37
N LYS A 30 2.35 -12.97 -4.18
CA LYS A 30 1.87 -11.62 -4.50
C LYS A 30 0.64 -11.22 -3.68
N THR A 31 0.07 -12.15 -2.92
CA THR A 31 -1.12 -11.94 -2.11
C THR A 31 -0.70 -11.60 -0.68
N SER A 32 -1.28 -10.54 -0.14
CA SER A 32 -1.05 -10.08 1.24
C SER A 32 -2.36 -9.71 1.90
N CYS A 33 -2.45 -9.89 3.21
CA CYS A 33 -3.61 -9.51 4.02
C CYS A 33 -3.31 -8.19 4.75
N VAL A 34 -4.25 -7.25 4.75
CA VAL A 34 -4.22 -6.09 5.65
C VAL A 34 -5.47 -6.14 6.52
N HIS A 35 -5.27 -6.30 7.82
CA HIS A 35 -6.38 -6.39 8.78
C HIS A 35 -6.76 -5.00 9.30
N PHE A 36 -7.77 -4.39 8.67
CA PHE A 36 -8.33 -3.12 9.15
C PHE A 36 -9.22 -3.37 10.38
N CYS A 37 -8.84 -2.79 11.52
CA CYS A 37 -9.61 -2.91 12.75
C CYS A 37 -9.54 -1.63 13.59
N ARG A 38 -10.65 -1.29 14.27
CA ARG A 38 -10.70 -0.19 15.24
C ARG A 38 -10.34 -0.62 16.67
N LYS A 39 -10.14 -1.93 16.90
CA LYS A 39 -9.80 -2.46 18.23
C LYS A 39 -8.40 -1.97 18.61
N ARG A 40 -8.30 -1.35 19.78
CA ARG A 40 -7.04 -0.87 20.36
C ARG A 40 -6.34 -1.90 21.24
N ARG A 41 -7.07 -2.93 21.68
CA ARG A 41 -6.51 -4.03 22.47
C ARG A 41 -5.70 -4.97 21.57
N LEU A 42 -4.66 -5.57 22.13
CA LEU A 42 -3.90 -6.61 21.44
C LEU A 42 -4.87 -7.75 21.04
N HIS A 43 -4.86 -8.10 19.77
CA HIS A 43 -5.61 -9.22 19.23
C HIS A 43 -4.70 -9.97 18.25
N PRO A 44 -4.84 -11.30 18.12
CA PRO A 44 -4.06 -12.06 17.17
C PRO A 44 -4.33 -11.59 15.75
N GLU A 45 -3.35 -11.79 14.86
CA GLU A 45 -3.55 -11.57 13.43
C GLU A 45 -4.39 -12.72 12.85
N PRO A 46 -5.18 -12.45 11.79
CA PRO A 46 -5.99 -13.49 11.18
C PRO A 46 -5.09 -14.49 10.45
N GLU A 47 -5.33 -15.78 10.64
CA GLU A 47 -4.66 -16.85 9.89
C GLU A 47 -5.51 -17.26 8.69
N ILE A 48 -5.14 -16.78 7.51
CA ILE A 48 -5.85 -17.06 6.26
C ILE A 48 -4.91 -17.81 5.32
N LYS A 49 -5.38 -18.93 4.78
CA LYS A 49 -4.63 -19.75 3.83
C LYS A 49 -5.17 -19.58 2.42
N LEU A 50 -4.27 -19.49 1.44
CA LEU A 50 -4.55 -19.56 0.02
C LEU A 50 -3.71 -20.70 -0.54
N ASP A 51 -4.36 -21.68 -1.18
CA ASP A 51 -3.69 -22.88 -1.70
C ASP A 51 -2.82 -23.62 -0.66
N GLY A 52 -3.34 -23.71 0.57
CA GLY A 52 -2.63 -24.33 1.71
C GLY A 52 -1.51 -23.47 2.32
N GLN A 53 -1.07 -22.40 1.67
CA GLN A 53 -0.05 -21.48 2.18
C GLN A 53 -0.65 -20.32 2.97
N LEU A 54 -0.01 -19.92 4.06
CA LEU A 54 -0.44 -18.79 4.87
C LEU A 54 -0.19 -17.47 4.12
N ILE A 55 -1.22 -16.62 4.03
CA ILE A 55 -1.10 -15.27 3.47
C ILE A 55 -0.36 -14.38 4.47
N ASN A 56 0.66 -13.67 4.01
CA ASN A 56 1.39 -12.73 4.86
C ASN A 56 0.51 -11.54 5.27
N VAL A 57 0.44 -11.26 6.57
CA VAL A 57 -0.26 -10.08 7.10
C VAL A 57 0.73 -8.90 7.09
N VAL A 58 0.35 -7.81 6.42
CA VAL A 58 1.19 -6.62 6.28
C VAL A 58 0.51 -5.40 6.88
N ASN A 59 1.31 -4.44 7.34
CA ASN A 59 0.81 -3.20 7.93
C ASN A 59 0.42 -2.14 6.89
N GLU A 60 0.96 -2.24 5.68
CA GLU A 60 0.64 -1.34 4.58
C GLU A 60 0.57 -2.08 3.24
N VAL A 61 -0.33 -1.66 2.36
CA VAL A 61 -0.45 -2.18 1.00
C VAL A 61 -0.74 -1.03 0.03
N LYS A 62 -0.17 -1.11 -1.18
CA LYS A 62 -0.50 -0.17 -2.26
C LYS A 62 -1.60 -0.78 -3.13
N PHE A 63 -2.73 -0.09 -3.24
CA PHE A 63 -3.85 -0.49 -4.08
C PHE A 63 -4.26 0.69 -4.96
N LEU A 64 -4.28 0.46 -6.29
CA LEU A 64 -4.62 1.47 -7.31
C LEU A 64 -3.90 2.82 -7.14
N GLY A 65 -2.64 2.80 -6.70
CA GLY A 65 -1.84 4.01 -6.50
C GLY A 65 -1.88 4.59 -5.08
N VAL A 66 -2.87 4.22 -4.27
CA VAL A 66 -3.03 4.70 -2.88
C VAL A 66 -2.38 3.70 -1.92
N THR A 67 -1.69 4.20 -0.89
CA THR A 67 -1.12 3.34 0.16
C THR A 67 -2.06 3.32 1.35
N PHE A 68 -2.64 2.16 1.62
CA PHE A 68 -3.50 1.91 2.78
C PHE A 68 -2.66 1.33 3.90
N ASP A 69 -2.69 1.95 5.07
CA ASP A 69 -2.10 1.42 6.29
C ASP A 69 -3.18 0.75 7.16
N LYS A 70 -2.78 -0.15 8.04
CA LYS A 70 -3.66 -0.90 8.96
C LYS A 70 -4.65 -0.04 9.75
N LYS A 71 -4.28 1.22 10.04
CA LYS A 71 -5.11 2.18 10.79
C LYS A 71 -5.97 3.07 9.89
N LEU A 72 -5.84 2.96 8.56
CA LEU A 72 -6.44 3.87 7.59
C LEU A 72 -6.12 5.34 7.87
N ALA A 73 -4.94 5.62 8.44
CA ALA A 73 -4.48 6.97 8.72
C ALA A 73 -3.85 7.64 7.49
N PHE A 74 -3.50 6.86 6.47
CA PHE A 74 -2.83 7.29 5.23
C PHE A 74 -1.51 8.02 5.46
N THR A 75 -0.94 7.97 6.67
CA THR A 75 0.32 8.64 7.00
C THR A 75 1.47 8.20 6.09
N PRO A 76 1.67 6.88 5.82
CA PRO A 76 2.72 6.46 4.89
C PRO A 76 2.50 6.97 3.46
N HIS A 77 1.23 7.09 3.02
CA HIS A 77 0.90 7.64 1.71
C HIS A 77 1.30 9.12 1.61
N VAL A 78 0.88 9.93 2.57
CA VAL A 78 1.17 11.37 2.63
C VAL A 78 2.68 11.61 2.75
N MET A 79 3.40 10.82 3.56
CA MET A 79 4.85 10.92 3.66
C MET A 79 5.57 10.60 2.35
N LYS A 80 5.15 9.54 1.64
CA LYS A 80 5.69 9.19 0.32
C LYS A 80 5.39 10.30 -0.70
N LEU A 81 4.19 10.87 -0.68
CA LEU A 81 3.81 11.99 -1.54
C LEU A 81 4.65 13.24 -1.25
N ARG A 82 4.76 13.64 0.02
CA ARG A 82 5.59 14.77 0.46
C ARG A 82 7.03 14.63 -0.02
N LYS A 83 7.65 13.48 0.20
CA LYS A 83 9.03 13.21 -0.26
C LYS A 83 9.20 13.35 -1.77
N LYS A 84 8.17 12.98 -2.56
CA LYS A 84 8.16 13.19 -4.01
C LYS A 84 8.06 14.67 -4.36
N LEU A 85 7.20 15.42 -3.68
CA LEU A 85 7.00 16.85 -3.88
C LEU A 85 8.22 17.68 -3.46
N ASP A 86 8.91 17.31 -2.38
CA ASP A 86 10.09 18.01 -1.88
C ASP A 86 11.18 18.12 -2.96
N LYS A 87 11.35 17.08 -3.79
CA LYS A 87 12.30 17.13 -4.92
C LYS A 87 11.93 18.21 -5.94
N ALA A 88 10.66 18.25 -6.35
CA ALA A 88 10.17 19.24 -7.31
C ALA A 88 10.21 20.66 -6.72
N LEU A 89 9.80 20.81 -5.46
CA LEU A 89 9.85 22.08 -4.73
C LEU A 89 11.27 22.60 -4.58
N ASN A 90 12.25 21.73 -4.32
CA ASN A 90 13.64 22.17 -4.21
C ASN A 90 14.17 22.72 -5.53
N ILE A 91 13.80 22.12 -6.66
CA ILE A 91 14.13 22.67 -7.99
C ILE A 91 13.48 24.05 -8.14
N LEU A 92 12.17 24.15 -7.92
CA LEU A 92 11.45 25.42 -8.03
C LEU A 92 12.06 26.52 -7.14
N LYS A 93 12.43 26.20 -5.90
CA LYS A 93 13.09 27.14 -4.97
C LYS A 93 14.42 27.65 -5.50
N VAL A 94 15.25 26.78 -6.11
CA VAL A 94 16.53 27.18 -6.70
C VAL A 94 16.34 28.09 -7.92
N LEU A 95 15.33 27.81 -8.74
CA LEU A 95 15.02 28.61 -9.93
C LEU A 95 14.37 29.95 -9.58
N SER A 96 13.55 30.00 -8.52
CA SER A 96 12.80 31.20 -8.12
C SER A 96 13.58 32.15 -7.22
N ASN A 97 14.74 31.75 -6.70
CA ASN A 97 15.53 32.60 -5.80
C ASN A 97 16.42 33.56 -6.62
N THR A 98 16.25 34.86 -6.39
CA THR A 98 17.02 35.92 -7.05
C THR A 98 18.33 36.27 -6.34
N SER A 99 18.50 35.81 -5.10
CA SER A 99 19.69 36.08 -4.27
C SER A 99 20.70 34.92 -4.24
N TRP A 100 20.22 33.67 -4.30
CA TRP A 100 21.06 32.47 -4.31
C TRP A 100 20.35 31.35 -5.09
N GLY A 101 20.67 31.23 -6.38
CA GLY A 101 19.93 30.40 -7.32
C GLY A 101 20.62 30.29 -8.68
N ALA A 102 19.92 29.76 -9.68
CA ALA A 102 20.47 29.61 -11.04
C ALA A 102 20.65 30.98 -11.72
N SER A 103 21.75 31.16 -12.45
CA SER A 103 21.99 32.42 -13.17
C SER A 103 20.98 32.62 -14.30
N ARG A 104 20.58 33.88 -14.56
CA ARG A 104 19.64 34.23 -15.64
C ARG A 104 20.06 33.64 -17.00
N THR A 105 21.34 33.69 -17.33
CA THR A 105 21.86 33.18 -18.61
C THR A 105 21.80 31.65 -18.68
N SER A 106 22.02 30.95 -17.56
CA SER A 106 21.83 29.49 -17.48
C SER A 106 20.36 29.10 -17.66
N LEU A 107 19.44 29.85 -17.06
CA LEU A 107 17.99 29.60 -17.15
C LEU A 107 17.42 29.79 -18.55
N LEU A 108 17.94 30.77 -19.31
CA LEU A 108 17.49 31.04 -20.69
C LEU A 108 17.98 30.01 -21.73
N ARG A 109 18.84 29.07 -21.34
CA ARG A 109 19.44 28.05 -22.22
C ARG A 109 18.85 26.64 -22.05
N VAL A 110 17.96 26.47 -21.06
CA VAL A 110 17.19 25.23 -20.83
C VAL A 110 15.85 25.34 -21.55
#